data_AF-A0A960ABI6-F1
#
_entry.id   AF-A0A960ABI6-F1
#
_cell.length_a   1.000
_cell.length_b   1.000
_cell.length_c   1.000
_cell.angle_alpha   90.00
_cell.angle_beta   90.00
_cell.angle_gamma   90.00
#
_symmetry.space_group_name_H-M   'P 1'
#
loop_
_entity.id
_entity.type
_entity.pdbx_description
1 polymer ?
#
loop_
_entity_poly.entity_id
_entity_poly.type
_entity_poly.pdbx_seq_one_letter_code
_entity_poly.pdbx_strand_id
1 'polypeptide(L)' 'MIAFVRGRVAAVTLSSAVLEVGGVGLEVMCTPGTLATLRPGLEATLPT' A
#
# COMPACT_ATOMS: atom_id res chain seq x y z
N MET A 1 -8.56 9.34 12.32
CA MET A 1 -9.22 8.72 11.16
C MET A 1 -8.28 8.87 9.97
N ILE A 2 -7.93 7.77 9.30
CA ILE A 2 -7.10 7.78 8.08
C ILE A 2 -8.06 7.49 6.92
N ALA A 3 -8.13 8.38 5.94
CA ALA A 3 -9.01 8.21 4.78
C ALA A 3 -8.28 7.55 3.60
N PHE A 4 -6.97 7.76 3.52
CA PHE A 4 -6.11 7.14 2.54
C PHE A 4 -4.66 7.16 3.03
N VAL A 5 -3.83 6.30 2.45
CA VAL A 5 -2.40 6.24 2.64
C VAL A 5 -1.73 6.45 1.29
N ARG A 6 -0.75 7.36 1.23
CA ARG A 6 0.06 7.62 0.04
C ARG A 6 1.53 7.45 0.38
N GLY A 7 2.23 6.61 -0.39
CA GLY A 7 3.63 6.27 -0.13
C GLY A 7 4.20 5.31 -1.15
N ARG A 8 5.48 4.94 -0.96
CA ARG A 8 6.18 3.98 -1.82
C ARG A 8 5.77 2.57 -1.42
N VAL A 9 5.39 1.74 -2.39
CA VAL A 9 5.05 0.32 -2.13
C VAL A 9 6.32 -0.42 -1.72
N ALA A 10 6.42 -0.77 -0.43
CA ALA A 10 7.56 -1.50 0.11
C ALA A 10 7.40 -3.02 -0.08
N ALA A 11 6.17 -3.54 0.07
CA ALA A 11 5.87 -4.95 -0.10
C ALA A 11 4.41 -5.17 -0.54
N VAL A 12 4.15 -6.30 -1.21
CA VAL A 12 2.81 -6.77 -1.59
C VAL A 12 2.71 -8.25 -1.20
N THR A 13 1.65 -8.61 -0.49
CA THR A 13 1.33 -9.99 -0.09
C THR A 13 0.10 -10.48 -0.86
N LEU A 14 -0.50 -11.60 -0.44
CA LEU A 14 -1.74 -12.11 -1.04
C LEU A 14 -2.99 -11.29 -0.66
N SER A 15 -2.94 -10.54 0.45
CA SER A 15 -4.11 -9.86 1.02
C SER A 15 -3.82 -8.44 1.52
N SER A 16 -2.57 -7.99 1.45
CA SER A 16 -2.15 -6.68 1.95
C SER A 16 -1.00 -6.08 1.14
N ALA A 17 -0.80 -4.78 1.29
CA ALA A 17 0.38 -4.08 0.81
C ALA A 17 0.95 -3.19 1.92
N VAL A 18 2.27 -3.02 1.94
CA VAL A 18 2.96 -2.11 2.86
C VAL A 18 3.40 -0.87 2.08
N LEU A 19 2.99 0.32 2.54
CA LEU A 19 3.43 1.59 1.99
C LEU A 19 4.39 2.27 2.98
N GLU A 20 5.55 2.67 2.50
CA GLU A 20 6.48 3.50 3.25
C GLU A 20 6.05 4.98 3.16
N VAL A 21 5.71 5.56 4.31
CA VAL A 21 5.30 6.96 4.46
C VAL A 21 6.17 7.61 5.52
N GLY A 22 7.04 8.53 5.12
CA GLY A 22 7.94 9.23 6.06
C GLY A 22 8.85 8.30 6.87
N GLY A 23 9.26 7.17 6.29
CA GLY A 23 10.09 6.15 6.97
C GLY A 23 9.31 5.13 7.80
N VAL A 24 7.97 5.18 7.82
CA VAL A 24 7.11 4.22 8.51
C VAL A 24 6.42 3.30 7.50
N GLY A 25 6.50 1.98 7.70
CA GLY A 25 5.78 0.98 6.92
C GLY A 25 4.34 0.83 7.43
N LEU A 26 3.36 1.22 6.62
CA LEU A 26 1.94 1.08 6.91
C LEU A 26 1.35 -0.08 6.10
N GLU A 27 0.88 -1.12 6.80
CA GLU A 27 0.17 -2.23 6.17
C GLU A 27 -1.29 -1.86 5.92
N VAL A 28 -1.75 -2.09 4.69
CA VAL A 28 -3.12 -1.85 4.24
C VAL A 28 -3.67 -3.15 3.64
N MET A 29 -4.79 -3.61 4.18
CA MET A 29 -5.52 -4.77 3.65
C MET A 29 -6.22 -4.39 2.35
N CYS A 30 -6.05 -5.19 1.30
CA CYS A 30 -6.60 -4.90 -0.02
C CYS A 30 -7.06 -6.18 -0.71
N THR A 31 -7.99 -6.06 -1.66
CA THR A 31 -8.39 -7.18 -2.51
C THR A 31 -7.30 -7.51 -3.53
N PRO A 32 -7.25 -8.75 -4.06
CA PRO A 32 -6.28 -9.12 -5.08
C PRO A 32 -6.32 -8.23 -6.33
N GLY A 33 -7.50 -7.73 -6.71
CA GLY A 33 -7.66 -6.80 -7.83
C GLY A 33 -6.94 -5.48 -7.61
N THR A 34 -7.02 -4.92 -6.40
CA THR A 34 -6.26 -3.71 -6.02
C THR A 34 -4.77 -4.01 -5.96
N LEU A 35 -4.37 -5.13 -5.34
CA LEU A 35 -2.97 -5.51 -5.21
C LEU A 35 -2.28 -5.70 -6.57
N ALA A 36 -3.00 -6.22 -7.58
CA ALA A 36 -2.50 -6.40 -8.94
C ALA A 36 -2.09 -5.08 -9.63
N THR A 37 -2.60 -3.94 -9.15
CA THR A 37 -2.24 -2.61 -9.66
C THR A 37 -0.97 -2.03 -9.03
N LEU A 38 -0.52 -2.59 -7.89
CA LEU A 38 0.62 -2.11 -7.14
C LEU A 38 1.92 -2.68 -7.67
N ARG A 39 2.99 -1.88 -7.63
CA ARG A 39 4.34 -2.34 -7.98
C ARG A 39 5.33 -1.92 -6.89
N PRO A 40 6.11 -2.85 -6.32
CA PRO A 40 7.15 -2.53 -5.36
C PRO A 40 8.10 -1.45 -5.90
N GLY A 41 8.44 -0.50 -5.03
CA GLY A 41 9.29 0.63 -5.34
C GLY A 41 8.60 1.79 -6.07
N LEU A 42 7.34 1.68 -6.49
CA LEU A 42 6.56 2.78 -7.04
C LEU A 42 5.69 3.45 -5.98
N GLU A 43 5.33 4.71 -6.23
CA GLU A 43 4.38 5.44 -5.38
C GLU A 43 2.94 5.02 -5.69
N ALA A 44 2.13 4.84 -4.64
CA ALA A 44 0.72 4.51 -4.75
C ALA A 44 -0.10 5.30 -3.72
N THR A 45 -1.40 5.42 -3.97
CA THR A 45 -2.38 5.95 -3.02
C THR A 45 -3.50 4.94 -2.84
N LEU A 46 -3.76 4.53 -1.61
CA LEU A 46 -4.78 3.54 -1.25
C LEU A 46 -5.81 4.17 -0.31
N PRO A 47 -7.12 4.08 -0.61
CA PRO A 47 -8.15 4.38 0.38
C PRO A 47 -8.15 3.31 1.49
N THR A 48 -8.44 3.72 2.73
CA THR A 48 -8.44 2.85 3.92
C THR A 48 -9.77 2.82 4.63
#